data_AF-A0A0A0LMU7-F1
#
_entry.id   AF-A0A0A0LMU7-F1
#
_cell.length_a   1.000
_cell.length_b   1.000
_cell.length_c   1.000
_cell.angle_alpha   90.00
_cell.angle_beta   90.00
_cell.angle_gamma   90.00
#
_symmetry.space_group_name_H-M   'P 1'
#
loop_
_entity.id
_entity.type
_entity.pdbx_description
1 polymer ?
#
loop_
_entity_poly.entity_id
_entity_poly.type
_entity_poly.pdbx_seq_one_letter_code
_entity_poly.pdbx_strand_id
1 'polypeptide(L)'
;MHADGWIVEKISLLANPNQVRPSRFWGVYTKLKIFNMTDYKKVVYLDADTIVVKNIEDLFKCSKFCANLKHSERLNSGVMVVEPSETIFNDMMSKVNTLPSYTGGDQGFLNSYYSNFPNAHVFEPNLPQEVLRSRPTPEMERLSTLYNADVGLYMLANKWMVDESELRVIHYTLGPLKPWDWWTSWLLKPVDIWQNVRERLQDSLPGTGGGRNPNDDLIVKILVLLPLVALIFCSYQSCLQTRWYSNTSWRSLICDQARHLYYKIKSVGTINYTGLSTLNAVNLNHQSKIPVFLGGISIFVCFLAAVISLALAFAIVPRQVMPWTGLLLMYEWIFTIFILLFGSYLHFIFKWGKSMATQAGSFSDSESFDYSSKDHQWQASSSDVTAWFYGLGMAFLAVIAPTLPCILGVSALFLRLGLMVVGGLILASFMTYAAEHLAIRSFLRGLENKDGARGSRSVCLFC
;
A
#
# COMPACT_ATOMS: atom_id res chain seq x y z
N MET A 1 -24.90 -5.78 10.10
CA MET A 1 -25.79 -6.75 9.41
C MET A 1 -27.22 -6.70 9.93
N HIS A 2 -27.52 -7.07 11.19
CA HIS A 2 -28.89 -6.91 11.72
C HIS A 2 -29.39 -5.46 11.65
N ALA A 3 -28.53 -4.50 12.02
CA ALA A 3 -28.87 -3.08 11.92
C ALA A 3 -29.04 -2.59 10.47
N ASP A 4 -28.49 -3.30 9.50
CA ASP A 4 -28.67 -3.05 8.06
C ASP A 4 -29.95 -3.73 7.52
N GLY A 5 -30.80 -4.29 8.38
CA GLY A 5 -32.05 -4.97 8.00
C GLY A 5 -31.91 -6.43 7.59
N TRP A 6 -30.73 -7.05 7.76
CA TRP A 6 -30.52 -8.45 7.39
C TRP A 6 -31.00 -9.41 8.47
N ILE A 7 -31.58 -10.53 8.03
CA ILE A 7 -31.72 -11.74 8.85
C ILE A 7 -30.33 -12.37 8.94
N VAL A 8 -29.78 -12.44 10.15
CA VAL A 8 -28.45 -13.02 10.39
C VAL A 8 -28.63 -14.30 11.19
N GLU A 9 -28.16 -15.40 10.61
CA GLU A 9 -28.23 -16.72 11.23
C GLU A 9 -26.82 -17.26 11.47
N LYS A 10 -26.56 -17.71 12.69
CA LYS A 10 -25.33 -18.42 13.02
C LYS A 10 -25.51 -19.88 12.61
N ILE A 11 -24.81 -20.28 11.56
CA ILE A 11 -24.78 -21.67 11.09
C ILE A 11 -23.56 -22.40 11.64
N SER A 12 -23.70 -23.71 11.89
CA SER A 12 -22.56 -24.53 12.28
C SER A 12 -21.56 -24.67 11.11
N LEU A 13 -20.27 -24.70 11.42
CA LEU A 13 -19.21 -24.91 10.46
C LEU A 13 -19.34 -26.29 9.79
N LEU A 14 -19.19 -26.34 8.46
CA LEU A 14 -18.84 -27.58 7.75
C LEU A 14 -17.36 -27.50 7.37
N ALA A 15 -16.53 -28.27 8.07
CA ALA A 15 -15.09 -28.30 7.86
C ALA A 15 -14.77 -28.85 6.47
N ASN A 16 -13.79 -28.25 5.81
CA ASN A 16 -13.33 -28.72 4.51
C ASN A 16 -12.49 -30.00 4.68
N PRO A 17 -12.90 -31.14 4.09
CA PRO A 17 -12.24 -32.43 4.28
C PRO A 17 -10.94 -32.57 3.49
N ASN A 18 -10.65 -31.67 2.54
CA ASN A 18 -9.44 -31.74 1.73
C ASN A 18 -8.20 -31.40 2.56
N GLN A 19 -7.20 -32.28 2.53
CA GLN A 19 -5.90 -32.06 3.19
C GLN A 19 -5.03 -31.07 2.43
N VAL A 20 -5.01 -31.16 1.09
CA VAL A 20 -4.28 -30.24 0.22
C VAL A 20 -5.22 -29.11 -0.22
N ARG A 21 -5.07 -27.95 0.42
CA ARG A 21 -5.87 -26.75 0.11
C ARG A 21 -5.20 -25.47 0.64
N PRO A 22 -5.57 -24.30 0.11
CA PRO A 22 -5.23 -23.03 0.74
C PRO A 22 -5.73 -22.99 2.21
N SER A 23 -4.94 -22.44 3.13
CA SER A 23 -5.30 -22.37 4.56
C SER A 23 -6.63 -21.67 4.78
N ARG A 24 -6.90 -20.61 4.00
CA ARG A 24 -8.17 -19.87 4.02
C ARG A 24 -9.41 -20.70 3.64
N PHE A 25 -9.25 -21.84 2.97
CA PHE A 25 -10.36 -22.71 2.56
C PHE A 25 -10.83 -23.67 3.65
N TRP A 26 -10.50 -23.43 4.92
CA TRP A 26 -10.80 -24.39 5.98
C TRP A 26 -12.28 -24.57 6.29
N GLY A 27 -13.09 -23.53 6.09
CA GLY A 27 -14.53 -23.55 6.35
C GLY A 27 -15.41 -23.35 5.12
N VAL A 28 -14.85 -23.30 3.91
CA VAL A 28 -15.59 -22.90 2.69
C VAL A 28 -16.70 -23.89 2.31
N TYR A 29 -16.63 -25.14 2.77
CA TYR A 29 -17.70 -26.12 2.57
C TYR A 29 -18.98 -25.75 3.31
N THR A 30 -18.93 -24.87 4.32
CA THR A 30 -20.11 -24.32 4.99
C THR A 30 -21.09 -23.69 3.98
N LYS A 31 -20.59 -23.19 2.84
CA LYS A 31 -21.39 -22.73 1.70
C LYS A 31 -22.41 -23.75 1.20
N LEU A 32 -22.12 -25.05 1.28
CA LEU A 32 -23.03 -26.11 0.83
C LEU A 32 -24.35 -26.14 1.63
N LYS A 33 -24.40 -25.50 2.80
CA LYS A 33 -25.63 -25.44 3.60
C LYS A 33 -26.76 -24.64 2.95
N ILE A 34 -26.47 -23.83 1.93
CA ILE A 34 -27.53 -23.15 1.17
C ILE A 34 -28.49 -24.13 0.49
N PHE A 35 -28.03 -25.34 0.18
CA PHE A 35 -28.87 -26.38 -0.40
C PHE A 35 -29.87 -26.96 0.62
N ASN A 36 -29.71 -26.69 1.92
CA ASN A 36 -30.61 -27.14 2.97
C ASN A 36 -31.52 -26.03 3.52
N MET A 37 -31.53 -24.84 2.92
CA MET A 37 -32.37 -23.72 3.35
C MET A 37 -33.82 -23.88 2.85
N THR A 38 -34.47 -24.99 3.21
CA THR A 38 -35.77 -25.43 2.68
C THR A 38 -36.95 -24.53 3.08
N ASP A 39 -36.76 -23.59 4.01
CA ASP A 39 -37.73 -22.54 4.31
C ASP A 39 -37.90 -21.54 3.15
N TYR A 40 -36.97 -21.54 2.19
CA TYR A 40 -37.01 -20.73 0.98
C TYR A 40 -37.26 -21.60 -0.24
N LYS A 41 -38.17 -21.14 -1.11
CA LYS A 41 -38.40 -21.79 -2.43
C LYS A 41 -37.20 -21.65 -3.37
N LYS A 42 -36.38 -20.61 -3.18
CA LYS A 42 -35.24 -20.29 -4.02
C LYS A 42 -34.27 -19.41 -3.25
N VAL A 43 -32.98 -19.67 -3.43
CA VAL A 43 -31.90 -18.88 -2.82
C VAL A 43 -30.96 -18.42 -3.93
N VAL A 44 -30.75 -17.10 -4.02
CA VAL A 44 -29.68 -16.50 -4.82
C VAL A 44 -28.51 -16.25 -3.87
N TYR A 45 -27.44 -17.03 -4.04
CA TYR A 45 -26.23 -16.91 -3.27
C TYR A 45 -25.23 -15.97 -3.96
N LEU A 46 -24.63 -15.08 -3.17
CA LEU A 46 -23.58 -14.16 -3.57
C LEU A 46 -22.39 -14.29 -2.61
N ASP A 47 -21.18 -14.48 -3.11
CA ASP A 47 -19.97 -14.40 -2.28
C ASP A 47 -19.80 -12.96 -1.76
N ALA A 48 -19.23 -12.83 -0.56
CA ALA A 48 -19.06 -11.54 0.13
C ALA A 48 -18.11 -10.56 -0.57
N ASP A 49 -17.40 -11.01 -1.61
CA ASP A 49 -16.54 -10.22 -2.49
C ASP A 49 -17.17 -9.97 -3.86
N THR A 50 -18.50 -9.98 -3.92
CA THR A 50 -19.31 -9.55 -5.06
C THR A 50 -20.01 -8.23 -4.77
N ILE A 51 -20.35 -7.48 -5.82
CA ILE A 51 -21.16 -6.26 -5.73
C ILE A 51 -22.23 -6.25 -6.81
N VAL A 52 -23.47 -5.99 -6.39
CA VAL A 52 -24.63 -5.86 -7.27
C VAL A 52 -24.73 -4.40 -7.73
N VAL A 53 -24.68 -4.17 -9.04
CA VAL A 53 -24.71 -2.84 -9.67
C VAL A 53 -26.02 -2.56 -10.42
N LYS A 54 -26.83 -3.60 -10.69
CA LYS A 54 -28.18 -3.52 -11.26
C LYS A 54 -29.10 -4.56 -10.63
N ASN A 55 -30.41 -4.42 -10.83
CA ASN A 55 -31.39 -5.40 -10.37
C ASN A 55 -31.10 -6.82 -10.93
N ILE A 56 -31.22 -7.83 -10.07
CA ILE A 56 -30.97 -9.24 -10.35
C ILE A 56 -32.16 -10.15 -9.99
N GLU A 57 -33.37 -9.58 -9.83
CA GLU A 57 -34.58 -10.34 -9.45
C GLU A 57 -34.95 -11.40 -10.48
N ASP A 58 -34.56 -11.19 -11.73
CA ASP A 58 -34.75 -12.18 -12.78
C ASP A 58 -33.99 -13.49 -12.54
N LEU A 59 -32.93 -13.50 -11.72
CA LEU A 59 -32.27 -14.74 -11.28
C LEU A 59 -33.24 -15.69 -10.55
N PHE A 60 -34.28 -15.18 -9.89
CA PHE A 60 -35.29 -16.02 -9.24
C PHE A 60 -36.17 -16.81 -10.24
N LYS A 61 -36.05 -16.57 -11.55
CA LYS A 61 -36.70 -17.38 -12.60
C LYS A 61 -35.91 -18.63 -13.00
N CYS A 62 -34.62 -18.73 -12.65
CA CYS A 62 -33.81 -19.94 -12.85
C CYS A 62 -34.50 -21.16 -12.22
N SER A 63 -34.46 -22.33 -12.84
CA SER A 63 -35.19 -23.51 -12.32
C SER A 63 -34.57 -24.09 -11.05
N LYS A 64 -33.64 -25.06 -11.18
CA LYS A 64 -33.09 -25.84 -10.06
C LYS A 64 -31.71 -25.36 -9.59
N PHE A 65 -30.76 -25.26 -10.52
CA PHE A 65 -29.40 -24.79 -10.23
C PHE A 65 -28.87 -23.89 -11.34
N CYS A 66 -28.47 -22.67 -11.01
CA CYS A 66 -27.77 -21.80 -11.97
C CYS A 66 -26.47 -21.29 -11.38
N ALA A 67 -25.46 -21.19 -12.23
CA ALA A 67 -24.20 -20.53 -11.89
C ALA A 67 -23.60 -19.91 -13.15
N ASN A 68 -22.54 -19.12 -13.02
CA ASN A 68 -21.82 -18.66 -14.20
C ASN A 68 -20.75 -19.67 -14.62
N LEU A 69 -20.57 -19.86 -15.93
CA LEU A 69 -19.42 -20.59 -16.46
C LEU A 69 -18.24 -19.63 -16.62
N LYS A 70 -17.16 -19.89 -15.90
CA LYS A 70 -15.89 -19.16 -16.05
C LYS A 70 -15.16 -19.63 -17.32
N HIS A 71 -14.05 -18.98 -17.66
CA HIS A 71 -13.06 -19.53 -18.59
C HIS A 71 -12.62 -20.94 -18.11
N SER A 72 -12.56 -21.91 -19.04
CA SER A 72 -12.19 -23.33 -18.85
C SER A 72 -13.30 -24.35 -18.51
N GLU A 73 -14.53 -24.19 -19.00
CA GLU A 73 -15.61 -25.19 -18.82
C GLU A 73 -15.90 -25.52 -17.34
N ARG A 74 -15.73 -24.54 -16.45
CA ARG A 74 -15.91 -24.73 -15.00
C ARG A 74 -16.82 -23.66 -14.45
N LEU A 75 -17.74 -24.05 -13.58
CA LEU A 75 -18.60 -23.11 -12.88
C LEU A 75 -17.80 -22.27 -11.88
N ASN A 76 -18.20 -21.02 -11.74
CA ASN A 76 -17.82 -20.13 -10.66
C ASN A 76 -18.90 -20.20 -9.57
N SER A 77 -18.51 -20.55 -8.33
CA SER A 77 -19.46 -20.71 -7.21
C SER A 77 -19.78 -19.40 -6.49
N GLY A 78 -19.27 -18.25 -6.95
CA GLY A 78 -19.47 -16.95 -6.29
C GLY A 78 -20.82 -16.29 -6.55
N VAL A 79 -21.52 -16.71 -7.60
CA VAL A 79 -22.92 -16.36 -7.83
C VAL A 79 -23.66 -17.61 -8.26
N MET A 80 -24.62 -18.02 -7.45
CA MET A 80 -25.40 -19.24 -7.68
C MET A 80 -26.88 -19.00 -7.40
N VAL A 81 -27.74 -19.70 -8.12
CA VAL A 81 -29.16 -19.84 -7.78
C VAL A 81 -29.39 -21.30 -7.44
N VAL A 82 -30.03 -21.57 -6.31
CA VAL A 82 -30.35 -22.92 -5.86
C VAL A 82 -31.82 -23.01 -5.50
N GLU A 83 -32.47 -24.10 -5.90
CA GLU A 83 -33.68 -24.63 -5.29
C GLU A 83 -33.25 -25.51 -4.10
N PRO A 84 -33.43 -25.07 -2.85
CA PRO A 84 -33.03 -25.86 -1.69
C PRO A 84 -33.77 -27.20 -1.65
N SER A 85 -33.04 -28.28 -1.35
CA SER A 85 -33.56 -29.63 -1.27
C SER A 85 -32.73 -30.44 -0.28
N GLU A 86 -33.39 -30.92 0.77
CA GLU A 86 -32.77 -31.81 1.77
C GLU A 86 -32.17 -33.06 1.10
N THR A 87 -32.84 -33.61 0.08
CA THR A 87 -32.34 -34.74 -0.71
C THR A 87 -31.01 -34.43 -1.38
N ILE A 88 -30.89 -33.28 -2.06
CA ILE A 88 -29.65 -32.85 -2.72
C ILE A 88 -28.56 -32.59 -1.68
N PHE A 89 -28.92 -31.92 -0.58
CA PHE A 89 -27.96 -31.62 0.49
C PHE A 89 -27.41 -32.90 1.13
N ASN A 90 -28.27 -33.87 1.47
CA ASN A 90 -27.86 -35.14 2.03
C ASN A 90 -26.98 -35.95 1.06
N ASP A 91 -27.30 -35.95 -0.24
CA ASP A 91 -26.44 -36.55 -1.26
C ASP A 91 -25.07 -35.87 -1.32
N MET A 92 -25.01 -34.53 -1.29
CA MET A 92 -23.76 -33.78 -1.18
C MET A 92 -22.97 -34.16 0.07
N MET A 93 -23.63 -34.23 1.24
CA MET A 93 -22.98 -34.61 2.51
C MET A 93 -22.43 -36.04 2.47
N SER A 94 -23.07 -36.97 1.76
CA SER A 94 -22.51 -38.31 1.57
C SER A 94 -21.24 -38.32 0.70
N LYS A 95 -21.07 -37.29 -0.14
CA LYS A 95 -19.99 -37.16 -1.12
C LYS A 95 -18.86 -36.22 -0.70
N VAL A 96 -19.02 -35.36 0.32
CA VAL A 96 -18.00 -34.35 0.68
C VAL A 96 -16.60 -34.95 0.94
N ASN A 97 -16.52 -36.16 1.47
CA ASN A 97 -15.26 -36.83 1.80
C ASN A 97 -14.67 -37.66 0.64
N THR A 98 -15.47 -37.96 -0.39
CA THR A 98 -15.11 -38.92 -1.44
C THR A 98 -15.03 -38.30 -2.82
N LEU A 99 -15.84 -37.28 -3.10
CA LEU A 99 -15.84 -36.58 -4.36
C LEU A 99 -14.65 -35.61 -4.43
N PRO A 100 -13.83 -35.66 -5.49
CA PRO A 100 -12.66 -34.82 -5.59
C PRO A 100 -13.03 -33.34 -5.73
N SER A 101 -12.14 -32.48 -5.28
CA SER A 101 -12.24 -31.04 -5.51
C SER A 101 -10.90 -30.52 -6.04
N TYR A 102 -10.84 -30.17 -7.32
CA TYR A 102 -9.60 -29.71 -7.97
C TYR A 102 -9.04 -28.40 -7.40
N THR A 103 -9.87 -27.59 -6.73
CA THR A 103 -9.42 -26.37 -6.02
C THR A 103 -9.09 -26.61 -4.54
N GLY A 104 -9.38 -27.81 -4.04
CA GLY A 104 -9.43 -28.09 -2.60
C GLY A 104 -10.50 -27.28 -1.84
N GLY A 105 -11.52 -26.71 -2.50
CA GLY A 105 -12.58 -25.87 -1.92
C GLY A 105 -13.99 -26.20 -2.45
N ASP A 106 -14.98 -25.36 -2.12
CA ASP A 106 -16.39 -25.54 -2.52
C ASP A 106 -16.57 -25.51 -4.04
N GLN A 107 -15.90 -24.59 -4.75
CA GLN A 107 -16.02 -24.48 -6.20
C GLN A 107 -15.56 -25.77 -6.91
N GLY A 108 -14.48 -26.38 -6.43
CA GLY A 108 -13.95 -27.61 -7.00
C GLY A 108 -14.92 -28.77 -6.81
N PHE A 109 -15.45 -28.90 -5.60
CA PHE A 109 -16.47 -29.89 -5.26
C PHE A 109 -17.74 -29.72 -6.09
N LEU A 110 -18.28 -28.50 -6.20
CA LEU A 110 -19.50 -28.22 -6.95
C LEU A 110 -19.34 -28.51 -8.45
N ASN A 111 -18.17 -28.24 -9.03
CA ASN A 111 -17.86 -28.64 -10.41
C ASN A 111 -17.83 -30.17 -10.58
N SER A 112 -17.31 -30.92 -9.59
CA SER A 112 -17.32 -32.38 -9.64
C SER A 112 -18.72 -32.97 -9.40
N TYR A 113 -19.54 -32.31 -8.58
CA TYR A 113 -20.91 -32.73 -8.28
C TYR A 113 -21.84 -32.47 -9.48
N TYR A 114 -21.76 -31.27 -10.06
CA TYR A 114 -22.46 -30.89 -11.28
C TYR A 114 -21.56 -31.06 -12.51
N SER A 115 -21.03 -32.27 -12.72
CA SER A 115 -20.04 -32.55 -13.78
C SER A 115 -20.54 -32.24 -15.20
N ASN A 116 -21.85 -32.30 -15.44
CA ASN A 116 -22.46 -31.98 -16.73
C ASN A 116 -22.83 -30.49 -16.89
N PHE A 117 -22.49 -29.62 -15.93
CA PHE A 117 -22.77 -28.18 -15.98
C PHE A 117 -22.25 -27.46 -17.23
N PRO A 118 -21.10 -27.81 -17.83
CA PRO A 118 -20.62 -27.16 -19.06
C PRO A 118 -21.61 -27.31 -20.23
N ASN A 119 -22.38 -28.40 -20.25
CA ASN A 119 -23.38 -28.70 -21.28
C ASN A 119 -24.76 -28.08 -20.99
N ALA A 120 -24.92 -27.39 -19.85
CA ALA A 120 -26.19 -26.76 -19.49
C ALA A 120 -26.56 -25.63 -20.47
N HIS A 121 -27.85 -25.41 -20.69
CA HIS A 121 -28.32 -24.32 -21.53
C HIS A 121 -28.08 -22.96 -20.86
N VAL A 122 -27.96 -21.89 -21.67
CA VAL A 122 -27.85 -20.54 -21.11
C VAL A 122 -29.20 -20.14 -20.52
N PHE A 123 -29.16 -19.56 -19.32
CA PHE A 123 -30.34 -19.02 -18.67
C PHE A 123 -30.82 -17.76 -19.41
N GLU A 124 -32.07 -17.82 -19.89
CA GLU A 124 -32.70 -16.74 -20.65
C GLU A 124 -33.94 -16.21 -19.89
N PRO A 125 -33.80 -15.15 -19.07
CA PRO A 125 -34.86 -14.68 -18.16
C PRO A 125 -36.10 -14.08 -18.87
N ASN A 126 -35.97 -13.79 -20.17
CA ASN A 126 -36.98 -13.13 -20.99
C ASN A 126 -37.65 -14.09 -22.00
N LEU A 127 -37.42 -15.41 -21.88
CA LEU A 127 -38.10 -16.41 -22.70
C LEU A 127 -39.64 -16.31 -22.52
N PRO A 128 -40.42 -16.33 -23.60
CA PRO A 128 -41.88 -16.38 -23.51
C PRO A 128 -42.36 -17.61 -22.73
N GLN A 129 -43.40 -17.45 -21.92
CA GLN A 129 -43.88 -18.50 -21.03
C GLN A 129 -44.35 -19.76 -21.78
N GLU A 130 -44.84 -19.60 -23.01
CA GLU A 130 -45.24 -20.70 -23.91
C GLU A 130 -44.05 -21.60 -24.27
N VAL A 131 -42.88 -21.00 -24.50
CA VAL A 131 -41.64 -21.74 -24.80
C VAL A 131 -41.10 -22.42 -23.55
N LEU A 132 -41.21 -21.79 -22.39
CA LEU A 132 -40.80 -22.41 -21.11
C LEU A 132 -41.64 -23.63 -20.77
N ARG A 133 -42.96 -23.59 -21.04
CA ARG A 133 -43.88 -24.71 -20.78
C ARG A 133 -43.70 -25.89 -21.74
N SER A 134 -43.15 -25.66 -22.94
CA SER A 134 -42.93 -26.73 -23.92
C SER A 134 -41.63 -27.51 -23.72
N ARG A 135 -40.73 -27.01 -22.87
CA ARG A 135 -39.44 -27.63 -22.57
C ARG A 135 -39.48 -28.37 -21.22
N PRO A 136 -38.73 -29.47 -21.05
CA PRO A 136 -38.52 -30.05 -19.73
C PRO A 136 -37.82 -29.05 -18.82
N THR A 137 -38.17 -29.05 -17.53
CA THR A 137 -37.51 -28.21 -16.53
C THR A 137 -36.03 -28.58 -16.45
N PRO A 138 -35.10 -27.63 -16.71
CA PRO A 138 -33.68 -27.93 -16.69
C PRO A 138 -33.20 -28.20 -15.26
N GLU A 139 -32.38 -29.26 -15.09
CA GLU A 139 -31.67 -29.52 -13.83
C GLU A 139 -30.67 -28.41 -13.49
N MET A 140 -30.13 -27.76 -14.52
CA MET A 140 -29.19 -26.66 -14.36
C MET A 140 -29.11 -25.77 -15.61
N GLU A 141 -28.75 -24.50 -15.41
CA GLU A 141 -28.59 -23.50 -16.48
C GLU A 141 -27.36 -22.61 -16.23
N ARG A 142 -26.78 -22.06 -17.30
CA ARG A 142 -25.61 -21.17 -17.27
C ARG A 142 -26.03 -19.72 -17.24
N LEU A 143 -25.71 -19.02 -16.17
CA LEU A 143 -25.82 -17.58 -16.08
C LEU A 143 -24.82 -16.90 -17.03
N SER A 144 -25.30 -15.86 -17.71
CA SER A 144 -24.44 -14.94 -18.46
C SER A 144 -23.37 -14.32 -17.55
N THR A 145 -22.22 -13.97 -18.13
CA THR A 145 -21.14 -13.24 -17.43
C THR A 145 -21.61 -11.91 -16.84
N LEU A 146 -22.72 -11.34 -17.33
CA LEU A 146 -23.36 -10.16 -16.75
C LEU A 146 -23.70 -10.33 -15.25
N TYR A 147 -24.01 -11.55 -14.81
CA TYR A 147 -24.38 -11.87 -13.43
C TYR A 147 -23.20 -12.34 -12.56
N ASN A 148 -21.98 -12.42 -13.10
CA ASN A 148 -20.79 -12.82 -12.35
C ASN A 148 -19.53 -12.35 -13.09
N ALA A 149 -19.39 -11.03 -13.25
CA ALA A 149 -18.30 -10.45 -14.03
C ALA A 149 -16.98 -10.54 -13.27
N ASP A 150 -16.02 -11.27 -13.83
CA ASP A 150 -14.77 -11.63 -13.18
C ASP A 150 -13.73 -10.49 -13.30
N VAL A 151 -13.40 -9.83 -12.18
CA VAL A 151 -12.39 -8.76 -12.14
C VAL A 151 -11.00 -9.28 -12.54
N GLY A 152 -10.66 -10.52 -12.22
CA GLY A 152 -9.40 -11.13 -12.65
C GLY A 152 -9.28 -11.21 -14.17
N LEU A 153 -10.36 -11.56 -14.88
CA LEU A 153 -10.38 -11.53 -16.35
C LEU A 153 -10.32 -10.11 -16.89
N TYR A 154 -11.02 -9.15 -16.25
CA TYR A 154 -10.91 -7.73 -16.61
C TYR A 154 -9.47 -7.25 -16.53
N MET A 155 -8.73 -7.60 -15.47
CA MET A 155 -7.34 -7.17 -15.31
C MET A 155 -6.40 -7.73 -16.38
N LEU A 156 -6.69 -8.93 -16.92
CA LEU A 156 -5.92 -9.53 -18.01
C LEU A 156 -6.27 -8.91 -19.37
N ALA A 157 -7.56 -8.65 -19.62
CA ALA A 157 -8.05 -8.12 -20.90
C ALA A 157 -8.02 -6.59 -21.00
N ASN A 158 -7.89 -5.90 -19.86
CA ASN A 158 -8.07 -4.45 -19.70
C ASN A 158 -9.41 -3.91 -20.23
N LYS A 159 -10.44 -4.76 -20.24
CA LYS A 159 -11.82 -4.45 -20.64
C LYS A 159 -12.78 -5.52 -20.15
N TRP A 160 -14.05 -5.17 -20.07
CA TRP A 160 -15.11 -6.17 -19.91
C TRP A 160 -15.29 -6.96 -21.19
N MET A 161 -15.59 -8.26 -21.04
CA MET A 161 -15.93 -9.16 -22.16
C MET A 161 -17.40 -9.05 -22.57
N VAL A 162 -18.13 -8.15 -21.92
CA VAL A 162 -19.56 -7.87 -22.08
C VAL A 162 -19.73 -6.35 -22.08
N ASP A 163 -20.90 -5.88 -22.50
CA ASP A 163 -21.25 -4.46 -22.38
C ASP A 163 -21.24 -4.05 -20.90
N GLU A 164 -20.39 -3.09 -20.56
CA GLU A 164 -20.25 -2.55 -19.21
C GLU A 164 -21.55 -1.96 -18.70
N SER A 165 -22.30 -1.32 -19.61
CA SER A 165 -23.58 -0.71 -19.27
C SER A 165 -24.60 -1.74 -18.84
N GLU A 166 -24.47 -3.02 -19.21
CA GLU A 166 -25.39 -4.12 -18.91
C GLU A 166 -24.97 -4.98 -17.73
N LEU A 167 -23.80 -4.72 -17.13
CA LEU A 167 -23.30 -5.46 -15.97
C LEU A 167 -24.30 -5.42 -14.81
N ARG A 168 -24.43 -6.55 -14.11
CA ARG A 168 -25.34 -6.69 -12.98
C ARG A 168 -24.64 -7.06 -11.69
N VAL A 169 -23.67 -7.96 -11.75
CA VAL A 169 -22.85 -8.34 -10.60
C VAL A 169 -21.38 -8.39 -11.00
N ILE A 170 -20.54 -7.73 -10.21
CA ILE A 170 -19.09 -7.75 -10.35
C ILE A 170 -18.52 -8.60 -9.22
N HIS A 171 -17.59 -9.49 -9.54
CA HIS A 171 -16.96 -10.42 -8.60
C HIS A 171 -15.44 -10.17 -8.53
N TYR A 172 -14.96 -9.79 -7.35
CA TYR A 172 -13.55 -9.50 -7.08
C TYR A 172 -12.73 -10.77 -6.83
N THR A 173 -12.53 -11.54 -7.90
CA THR A 173 -11.93 -12.90 -7.90
C THR A 173 -10.43 -12.96 -7.66
N LEU A 174 -9.72 -11.81 -7.66
CA LEU A 174 -8.28 -11.76 -7.43
C LEU A 174 -7.96 -12.00 -5.95
N GLY A 175 -7.62 -13.25 -5.64
CA GLY A 175 -7.53 -13.81 -4.29
C GLY A 175 -7.06 -12.88 -3.15
N PRO A 176 -5.82 -12.37 -3.16
CA PRO A 176 -5.32 -11.50 -2.08
C PRO A 176 -5.70 -10.02 -2.25
N LEU A 177 -6.27 -9.65 -3.40
CA LEU A 177 -6.53 -8.26 -3.77
C LEU A 177 -8.03 -7.99 -3.64
N LYS A 178 -8.44 -7.53 -2.45
CA LYS A 178 -9.84 -7.29 -2.15
C LYS A 178 -10.17 -5.81 -2.10
N PRO A 179 -11.37 -5.41 -2.55
CA PRO A 179 -11.67 -4.00 -2.78
C PRO A 179 -11.76 -3.17 -1.50
N TRP A 180 -11.94 -3.80 -0.33
CA TRP A 180 -11.92 -3.12 0.98
C TRP A 180 -10.51 -2.74 1.46
N ASP A 181 -9.47 -3.32 0.87
CA ASP A 181 -8.09 -2.94 1.17
C ASP A 181 -7.75 -1.66 0.42
N TRP A 182 -7.48 -0.58 1.15
CA TRP A 182 -7.27 0.77 0.60
C TRP A 182 -6.22 0.81 -0.53
N TRP A 183 -5.18 -0.02 -0.44
CA TRP A 183 -4.08 -0.05 -1.39
C TRP A 183 -4.45 -0.70 -2.72
N THR A 184 -5.48 -1.55 -2.76
CA THR A 184 -5.93 -2.23 -3.98
C THR A 184 -6.58 -1.26 -4.97
N SER A 185 -7.16 -0.16 -4.49
CA SER A 185 -7.69 0.92 -5.33
C SER A 185 -6.63 1.56 -6.23
N TRP A 186 -5.36 1.45 -5.81
CA TRP A 186 -4.21 1.94 -6.57
C TRP A 186 -3.60 0.84 -7.44
N LEU A 187 -4.17 -0.35 -7.54
CA LEU A 187 -3.62 -1.42 -8.37
C LEU A 187 -4.66 -1.95 -9.36
N LEU A 188 -5.91 -2.07 -8.91
CA LEU A 188 -6.99 -2.69 -9.63
C LEU A 188 -8.05 -1.68 -10.04
N LYS A 189 -8.56 -1.84 -11.26
CA LYS A 189 -9.88 -1.35 -11.67
C LYS A 189 -10.79 -2.59 -11.77
N PRO A 190 -12.07 -2.56 -11.37
CA PRO A 190 -12.92 -1.42 -11.00
C PRO A 190 -13.15 -1.28 -9.48
N VAL A 191 -12.08 -1.11 -8.68
CA VAL A 191 -12.25 -0.96 -7.21
C VAL A 191 -13.02 0.31 -6.84
N ASP A 192 -13.00 1.31 -7.71
CA ASP A 192 -13.79 2.54 -7.60
C ASP A 192 -15.30 2.28 -7.50
N ILE A 193 -15.85 1.30 -8.22
CA ILE A 193 -17.27 0.92 -8.11
C ILE A 193 -17.61 0.49 -6.68
N TRP A 194 -16.75 -0.33 -6.06
CA TRP A 194 -16.92 -0.74 -4.67
C TRP A 194 -16.82 0.43 -3.70
N GLN A 195 -15.82 1.30 -3.87
CA GLN A 195 -15.63 2.45 -2.99
C GLN A 195 -16.78 3.46 -3.12
N ASN A 196 -17.28 3.69 -4.35
CA ASN A 196 -18.42 4.55 -4.62
C ASN A 196 -19.71 4.07 -3.94
N VAL A 197 -19.92 2.76 -3.83
CA VAL A 197 -21.04 2.18 -3.07
C VAL A 197 -20.78 2.30 -1.57
N ARG A 198 -19.56 1.95 -1.14
CA ARG A 198 -19.14 2.03 0.26
C ARG A 198 -19.39 3.41 0.85
N GLU A 199 -18.97 4.48 0.16
CA GLU A 199 -19.12 5.87 0.62
C GLU A 199 -20.57 6.31 0.80
N ARG A 200 -21.52 5.70 0.08
CA ARG A 200 -22.96 6.00 0.18
C ARG A 200 -23.66 5.24 1.30
N LEU A 201 -23.00 4.27 1.93
CA LEU A 201 -23.59 3.49 3.02
C LEU A 201 -23.82 4.40 4.24
N GLN A 202 -25.06 4.45 4.69
CA GLN A 202 -25.44 5.16 5.90
C GLN A 202 -24.96 4.45 7.17
N ASP A 203 -24.97 5.17 8.28
CA ASP A 203 -24.69 4.62 9.60
C ASP A 203 -25.82 3.65 10.01
N SER A 204 -25.54 2.35 9.96
CA SER A 204 -26.40 1.35 10.57
C SER A 204 -26.15 1.24 12.08
N LEU A 205 -24.92 1.51 12.52
CA LEU A 205 -24.54 1.71 13.91
C LEU A 205 -23.71 3.00 14.01
N PRO A 206 -23.60 3.62 15.21
CA PRO A 206 -22.84 4.85 15.37
C PRO A 206 -21.39 4.70 14.87
N GLY A 207 -21.01 5.50 13.86
CA GLY A 207 -19.66 5.52 13.32
C GLY A 207 -19.33 4.40 12.32
N THR A 208 -20.34 3.67 11.80
CA THR A 208 -20.13 2.62 10.79
C THR A 208 -20.40 3.03 9.35
N GLY A 209 -20.98 4.20 9.09
CA GLY A 209 -21.25 4.67 7.73
C GLY A 209 -19.98 4.83 6.93
N GLY A 210 -20.11 4.70 5.60
CA GLY A 210 -18.94 4.58 4.74
C GLY A 210 -18.15 3.28 4.96
N GLY A 211 -18.72 2.27 5.64
CA GLY A 211 -18.00 1.07 6.07
C GLY A 211 -16.82 1.40 7.00
N ARG A 212 -16.99 2.39 7.89
CA ARG A 212 -15.99 2.79 8.87
C ARG A 212 -16.06 1.91 10.11
N ASN A 213 -14.98 1.94 10.87
CA ASN A 213 -14.85 1.28 12.16
C ASN A 213 -14.34 2.32 13.17
N PRO A 214 -15.04 2.57 14.29
CA PRO A 214 -14.63 3.55 15.30
C PRO A 214 -13.20 3.34 15.81
N ASN A 215 -12.74 2.09 15.91
CA ASN A 215 -11.38 1.79 16.33
C ASN A 215 -10.35 2.21 15.27
N ASP A 216 -10.63 1.95 14.00
CA ASP A 216 -9.74 2.36 12.90
C ASP A 216 -9.71 3.89 12.76
N ASP A 217 -10.84 4.56 12.97
CA ASP A 217 -10.92 6.03 12.97
C ASP A 217 -10.07 6.65 14.10
N LEU A 218 -10.09 6.06 15.29
CA LEU A 218 -9.21 6.46 16.39
C LEU A 218 -7.73 6.26 16.04
N ILE A 219 -7.37 5.10 15.47
CA ILE A 219 -6.00 4.81 15.04
C ILE A 219 -5.54 5.83 13.99
N VAL A 220 -6.37 6.11 12.97
CA VAL A 220 -6.07 7.12 11.95
C VAL A 220 -5.81 8.49 12.58
N LYS A 221 -6.66 8.93 13.51
CA LYS A 221 -6.46 10.22 14.21
C LYS A 221 -5.13 10.25 14.97
N ILE A 222 -4.78 9.16 15.67
CA ILE A 222 -3.49 9.06 16.38
C ILE A 222 -2.32 9.13 15.38
N LEU A 223 -2.40 8.38 14.28
CA LEU A 223 -1.34 8.31 13.27
C LEU A 223 -1.10 9.66 12.57
N VAL A 224 -2.15 10.46 12.35
CA VAL A 224 -2.02 11.82 11.79
C VAL A 224 -1.45 12.81 12.82
N LEU A 225 -1.89 12.72 14.08
CA LEU A 225 -1.50 13.69 15.10
C LEU A 225 -0.07 13.48 15.61
N LEU A 226 0.43 12.26 15.64
CA LEU A 226 1.71 11.93 16.28
C LEU A 226 2.92 12.62 15.60
N PRO A 227 3.11 12.56 14.27
CA PRO A 227 4.20 13.29 13.61
C PRO A 227 4.08 14.80 13.78
N LEU A 228 2.86 15.34 13.74
CA LEU A 228 2.60 16.77 13.96
C LEU A 228 3.00 17.22 15.37
N VAL A 229 2.63 16.46 16.40
CA VAL A 229 3.01 16.74 17.79
C VAL A 229 4.52 16.63 17.97
N ALA A 230 5.16 15.63 17.35
CA ALA A 230 6.61 15.49 17.38
C ALA A 230 7.32 16.70 16.72
N LEU A 231 6.83 17.16 15.56
CA LEU A 231 7.34 18.35 14.88
C LEU A 231 7.18 19.62 15.71
N ILE A 232 6.01 19.82 16.33
CA ILE A 232 5.75 20.97 17.22
C ILE A 232 6.68 20.93 18.43
N PHE A 233 6.86 19.76 19.04
CA PHE A 233 7.74 19.58 20.19
C PHE A 233 9.20 19.87 19.82
N CYS A 234 9.68 19.35 18.70
CA CYS A 234 11.04 19.60 18.20
C CYS A 234 11.26 21.08 17.88
N SER A 235 10.27 21.73 17.25
CA SER A 235 10.30 23.16 16.94
C SER A 235 10.30 24.01 18.22
N TYR A 236 9.51 23.61 19.22
CA TYR A 236 9.45 24.27 20.52
C TYR A 236 10.76 24.13 21.29
N GLN A 237 11.38 22.94 21.30
CA GLN A 237 12.70 22.75 21.92
C GLN A 237 13.78 23.59 21.23
N SER A 238 13.79 23.63 19.90
CA SER A 238 14.69 24.50 19.12
C SER A 238 14.45 25.99 19.43
N CYS A 239 13.17 26.39 19.61
CA CYS A 239 12.80 27.74 20.00
C CYS A 239 13.24 28.09 21.44
N LEU A 240 13.09 27.17 22.40
CA LEU A 240 13.56 27.37 23.78
C LEU A 240 15.09 27.53 23.83
N GLN A 241 15.82 26.77 23.03
CA GLN A 241 17.28 26.87 22.94
C GLN A 241 17.73 28.20 22.33
N THR A 242 17.02 28.72 21.33
CA THR A 242 17.32 30.03 20.72
C THR A 242 16.87 31.21 21.58
N ARG A 243 15.78 31.08 22.34
CA ARG A 243 15.25 32.11 23.26
C ARG A 243 16.17 32.40 24.45
N TRP A 244 17.11 31.50 24.77
CA TRP A 244 18.15 31.77 25.75
C TRP A 244 19.21 32.77 25.26
N TYR A 245 19.19 33.14 23.96
CA TYR A 245 20.15 34.04 23.34
C TYR A 245 19.58 35.30 22.67
N SER A 246 18.27 35.42 22.45
CA SER A 246 17.69 36.67 21.94
C SER A 246 16.20 36.86 22.26
N ASN A 247 15.86 38.10 22.61
CA ASN A 247 14.53 38.53 23.02
C ASN A 247 13.76 39.05 21.80
N THR A 248 13.23 38.17 20.94
CA THR A 248 12.44 38.56 19.76
C THR A 248 11.20 37.68 19.54
N SER A 249 10.12 38.30 19.04
CA SER A 249 8.75 37.79 18.94
C SER A 249 8.56 36.73 17.83
N TRP A 250 7.66 35.76 18.05
CA TRP A 250 7.36 34.63 17.16
C TRP A 250 7.04 35.02 15.70
N ARG A 251 6.49 36.21 15.47
CA ARG A 251 6.17 36.70 14.12
C ARG A 251 7.41 37.03 13.28
N SER A 252 8.51 37.48 13.89
CA SER A 252 9.72 37.81 13.13
C SER A 252 10.47 36.55 12.68
N LEU A 253 10.39 35.46 13.45
CA LEU A 253 11.13 34.22 13.17
C LEU A 253 10.60 33.46 11.93
N ILE A 254 9.28 33.37 11.77
CA ILE A 254 8.66 32.71 10.61
C ILE A 254 8.85 33.58 9.34
N CYS A 255 8.73 34.90 9.46
CA CYS A 255 9.00 35.82 8.36
C CYS A 255 10.48 35.82 7.95
N ASP A 256 11.40 35.75 8.89
CA ASP A 256 12.84 35.65 8.59
C ASP A 256 13.20 34.28 8.02
N GLN A 257 12.61 33.17 8.49
CA GLN A 257 12.80 31.86 7.88
C GLN A 257 12.24 31.80 6.45
N ALA A 258 11.04 32.34 6.20
CA ALA A 258 10.45 32.39 4.86
C ALA A 258 11.24 33.31 3.92
N ARG A 259 11.73 34.45 4.43
CA ARG A 259 12.57 35.40 3.69
C ARG A 259 13.95 34.79 3.41
N HIS A 260 14.53 34.06 4.35
CA HIS A 260 15.79 33.33 4.18
C HIS A 260 15.64 32.18 3.17
N LEU A 261 14.53 31.45 3.20
CA LEU A 261 14.20 30.42 2.20
C LEU A 261 14.01 31.04 0.80
N TYR A 262 13.29 32.16 0.70
CA TYR A 262 13.08 32.91 -0.53
C TYR A 262 14.40 33.42 -1.13
N TYR A 263 15.31 33.98 -0.32
CA TYR A 263 16.63 34.40 -0.80
C TYR A 263 17.54 33.22 -1.15
N LYS A 264 17.45 32.09 -0.43
CA LYS A 264 18.20 30.85 -0.71
C LYS A 264 17.75 30.18 -2.00
N ILE A 265 16.45 30.27 -2.34
CA ILE A 265 15.89 29.80 -3.61
C ILE A 265 16.21 30.80 -4.74
N LYS A 266 16.18 32.10 -4.47
CA LYS A 266 16.55 33.13 -5.46
C LYS A 266 18.04 33.11 -5.81
N SER A 267 18.94 32.74 -4.88
CA SER A 267 20.37 32.56 -5.15
C SER A 267 20.70 31.28 -5.92
N VAL A 268 19.75 30.36 -6.11
CA VAL A 268 19.90 29.15 -6.95
C VAL A 268 19.73 29.48 -8.45
N GLY A 269 19.35 30.71 -8.79
CA GLY A 269 19.19 31.21 -10.16
C GLY A 269 20.50 31.46 -10.91
N THR A 270 21.50 30.58 -10.84
CA THR A 270 22.58 30.39 -11.84
C THR A 270 23.47 29.21 -11.40
N ILE A 271 23.03 27.98 -11.65
CA ILE A 271 23.96 26.85 -11.63
C ILE A 271 24.69 26.85 -12.97
N ASN A 272 25.88 27.44 -13.02
CA ASN A 272 26.79 27.27 -14.15
C ASN A 272 27.23 25.80 -14.20
N TYR A 273 26.94 25.14 -15.33
CA TYR A 273 27.31 23.76 -15.67
C TYR A 273 28.81 23.58 -15.94
N THR A 274 29.70 24.22 -15.17
CA THR A 274 31.16 24.15 -15.33
C THR A 274 31.88 23.62 -14.07
N GLY A 275 31.17 22.87 -13.22
CA GLY A 275 31.71 22.25 -12.00
C GLY A 275 31.73 20.72 -11.98
N LEU A 276 31.64 20.05 -13.14
CA LEU A 276 31.63 18.57 -13.21
C LEU A 276 33.01 17.96 -13.55
N SER A 277 34.10 18.71 -13.37
CA SER A 277 35.46 18.25 -13.70
C SER A 277 36.53 18.59 -12.65
N THR A 278 36.16 19.05 -11.45
CA THR A 278 37.10 19.39 -10.37
C THR A 278 36.85 18.63 -9.06
N LEU A 279 36.50 17.34 -9.15
CA LEU A 279 36.57 16.42 -8.00
C LEU A 279 37.77 15.46 -8.06
N ASN A 280 38.77 15.75 -8.90
CA ASN A 280 40.10 15.13 -8.82
C ASN A 280 41.10 15.94 -7.98
N ALA A 281 40.65 16.99 -7.30
CA ALA A 281 41.47 17.79 -6.38
C ALA A 281 40.80 17.91 -5.00
N VAL A 282 40.21 16.83 -4.50
CA VAL A 282 40.10 16.68 -3.04
C VAL A 282 41.52 16.39 -2.56
N ASN A 283 42.08 17.32 -1.78
CA ASN A 283 43.36 17.19 -1.08
C ASN A 283 43.68 15.73 -0.75
N LEU A 284 44.72 15.17 -1.38
CA LEU A 284 45.17 13.77 -1.22
C LEU A 284 45.45 13.38 0.25
N ASN A 285 45.55 14.36 1.16
CA ASN A 285 45.70 14.14 2.61
C ASN A 285 44.40 13.76 3.36
N HIS A 286 43.21 13.91 2.77
CA HIS A 286 41.94 13.50 3.42
C HIS A 286 41.37 12.17 2.94
N GLN A 287 41.72 11.70 1.73
CA GLN A 287 41.29 10.39 1.24
C GLN A 287 41.84 9.22 2.07
N SER A 288 42.98 9.38 2.75
CA SER A 288 43.58 8.37 3.62
C SER A 288 42.84 8.14 4.95
N LYS A 289 41.87 9.00 5.30
CA LYS A 289 41.16 8.94 6.60
C LYS A 289 39.72 8.41 6.53
N ILE A 290 39.17 8.20 5.33
CA ILE A 290 37.80 7.71 5.15
C ILE A 290 37.80 6.18 5.11
N PRO A 291 37.03 5.48 5.95
CA PRO A 291 36.95 4.02 5.88
C PRO A 291 36.43 3.56 4.51
N VAL A 292 37.20 2.73 3.81
CA VAL A 292 36.88 2.25 2.44
C VAL A 292 35.52 1.56 2.35
N PHE A 293 35.10 0.89 3.43
CA PHE A 293 33.83 0.18 3.50
C PHE A 293 32.61 1.08 3.83
N LEU A 294 32.83 2.36 4.18
CA LEU A 294 31.75 3.25 4.66
C LEU A 294 30.65 3.42 3.61
N GLY A 295 31.01 3.60 2.33
CA GLY A 295 30.04 3.74 1.25
C GLY A 295 29.14 2.50 1.13
N GLY A 296 29.75 1.31 1.03
CA GLY A 296 29.04 0.04 0.92
C GLY A 296 28.11 -0.26 2.10
N ILE A 297 28.56 -0.03 3.35
CA ILE A 297 27.70 -0.20 4.54
C ILE A 297 26.54 0.80 4.52
N SER A 298 26.78 2.04 4.10
CA SER A 298 25.75 3.08 4.08
C SER A 298 24.64 2.77 3.07
N ILE A 299 25.00 2.22 1.91
CA ILE A 299 24.05 1.73 0.91
C ILE A 299 23.18 0.63 1.53
N PHE A 300 23.80 -0.39 2.16
CA PHE A 300 23.07 -1.48 2.80
C PHE A 300 22.10 -0.97 3.89
N VAL A 301 22.57 -0.09 4.78
CA VAL A 301 21.74 0.49 5.85
C VAL A 301 20.60 1.34 5.28
N CYS A 302 20.83 2.09 4.19
CA CYS A 302 19.79 2.87 3.51
C CYS A 302 18.67 1.96 2.98
N PHE A 303 19.00 0.89 2.25
CA PHE A 303 18.00 -0.05 1.74
C PHE A 303 17.30 -0.82 2.86
N LEU A 304 18.02 -1.23 3.90
CA LEU A 304 17.43 -1.88 5.07
C LEU A 304 16.43 -0.94 5.76
N ALA A 305 16.80 0.33 5.97
CA ALA A 305 15.91 1.35 6.51
C ALA A 305 14.67 1.54 5.65
N ALA A 306 14.80 1.57 4.31
CA ALA A 306 13.67 1.70 3.40
C ALA A 306 12.70 0.50 3.48
N VAL A 307 13.23 -0.73 3.50
CA VAL A 307 12.41 -1.95 3.63
C VAL A 307 11.69 -2.00 4.97
N ILE A 308 12.40 -1.70 6.07
CA ILE A 308 11.79 -1.67 7.41
C ILE A 308 10.70 -0.58 7.48
N SER A 309 10.97 0.60 6.91
CA SER A 309 10.00 1.71 6.90
C SER A 309 8.73 1.34 6.13
N LEU A 310 8.88 0.70 4.97
CA LEU A 310 7.75 0.19 4.18
C LEU A 310 6.95 -0.86 4.95
N ALA A 311 7.63 -1.85 5.54
CA ALA A 311 6.98 -2.92 6.28
C ALA A 311 6.22 -2.40 7.51
N LEU A 312 6.82 -1.50 8.28
CA LEU A 312 6.19 -0.90 9.45
C LEU A 312 5.02 0.00 9.06
N ALA A 313 5.13 0.80 8.00
CA ALA A 313 4.03 1.61 7.51
C ALA A 313 2.81 0.75 7.12
N PHE A 314 3.03 -0.37 6.41
CA PHE A 314 1.94 -1.31 6.10
C PHE A 314 1.35 -2.00 7.33
N ALA A 315 2.14 -2.20 8.38
CA ALA A 315 1.68 -2.84 9.61
C ALA A 315 0.82 -1.91 10.48
N ILE A 316 1.13 -0.60 10.51
CA ILE A 316 0.42 0.36 11.36
C ILE A 316 -0.80 0.99 10.69
N VAL A 317 -0.80 1.15 9.35
CA VAL A 317 -1.93 1.76 8.63
C VAL A 317 -3.08 0.76 8.55
N PRO A 318 -4.28 1.08 9.09
CA PRO A 318 -5.40 0.14 9.07
C PRO A 318 -5.81 -0.22 7.64
N ARG A 319 -6.14 -1.49 7.40
CA ARG A 319 -6.43 -2.02 6.06
C ARG A 319 -7.70 -1.43 5.44
N GLN A 320 -8.71 -1.14 6.27
CA GLN A 320 -10.05 -0.76 5.82
C GLN A 320 -10.30 0.75 5.97
N VAL A 321 -9.34 1.59 5.60
CA VAL A 321 -9.54 3.05 5.49
C VAL A 321 -9.92 3.45 4.06
N MET A 322 -10.19 4.73 3.83
CA MET A 322 -10.38 5.25 2.47
C MET A 322 -9.06 5.21 1.68
N PRO A 323 -9.08 4.94 0.35
CA PRO A 323 -7.88 4.82 -0.47
C PRO A 323 -6.86 5.96 -0.30
N TRP A 324 -7.33 7.20 -0.28
CA TRP A 324 -6.48 8.38 -0.10
C TRP A 324 -5.91 8.50 1.31
N THR A 325 -6.73 8.25 2.33
CA THR A 325 -6.28 8.27 3.73
C THR A 325 -5.17 7.25 3.95
N GLY A 326 -5.35 6.03 3.44
CA GLY A 326 -4.34 4.98 3.55
C GLY A 326 -3.05 5.34 2.79
N LEU A 327 -3.17 5.90 1.59
CA LEU A 327 -2.02 6.31 0.79
C LEU A 327 -1.19 7.42 1.48
N LEU A 328 -1.87 8.45 1.99
CA LEU A 328 -1.22 9.56 2.67
C LEU A 328 -0.51 9.10 3.94
N LEU A 329 -1.20 8.31 4.78
CA LEU A 329 -0.60 7.74 5.98
C LEU A 329 0.58 6.83 5.66
N MET A 330 0.48 6.03 4.59
CA MET A 330 1.59 5.17 4.17
C MET A 330 2.83 6.01 3.85
N TYR A 331 2.71 7.05 3.02
CA TYR A 331 3.86 7.90 2.71
C TYR A 331 4.38 8.66 3.94
N GLU A 332 3.50 9.26 4.73
CA GLU A 332 3.86 9.97 5.95
C GLU A 332 4.72 9.09 6.87
N TRP A 333 4.29 7.86 7.11
CA TRP A 333 4.99 6.94 8.01
C TRP A 333 6.20 6.28 7.38
N ILE A 334 6.21 6.00 6.06
CA ILE A 334 7.43 5.58 5.36
C ILE A 334 8.51 6.64 5.53
N PHE A 335 8.21 7.90 5.24
CA PHE A 335 9.20 8.97 5.32
C PHE A 335 9.61 9.24 6.76
N THR A 336 8.66 9.27 7.71
CA THR A 336 8.96 9.48 9.13
C THR A 336 9.90 8.40 9.66
N ILE A 337 9.58 7.13 9.45
CA ILE A 337 10.40 6.00 9.94
C ILE A 337 11.75 5.98 9.21
N PHE A 338 11.77 6.24 7.90
CA PHE A 338 13.02 6.26 7.13
C PHE A 338 13.96 7.35 7.59
N ILE A 339 13.44 8.57 7.80
CA ILE A 339 14.20 9.71 8.33
C ILE A 339 14.73 9.38 9.73
N LEU A 340 13.92 8.75 10.59
CA LEU A 340 14.38 8.34 11.92
C LEU A 340 15.49 7.28 11.85
N LEU A 341 15.33 6.23 11.04
CA LEU A 341 16.31 5.13 10.94
C LEU A 341 17.59 5.59 10.24
N PHE A 342 17.49 6.09 9.01
CA PHE A 342 18.66 6.48 8.22
C PHE A 342 19.28 7.78 8.74
N GLY A 343 18.47 8.72 9.22
CA GLY A 343 18.98 9.93 9.89
C GLY A 343 19.74 9.61 11.17
N SER A 344 19.27 8.67 12.00
CA SER A 344 20.01 8.19 13.17
C SER A 344 21.33 7.53 12.79
N TYR A 345 21.36 6.77 11.69
CA TYR A 345 22.59 6.21 11.13
C TYR A 345 23.57 7.31 10.69
N LEU A 346 23.13 8.30 9.91
CA LEU A 346 23.99 9.42 9.50
C LEU A 346 24.53 10.20 10.71
N HIS A 347 23.71 10.37 11.75
CA HIS A 347 24.14 10.99 13.00
C HIS A 347 25.20 10.15 13.75
N PHE A 348 25.05 8.82 13.74
CA PHE A 348 26.08 7.92 14.26
C PHE A 348 27.39 8.04 13.48
N ILE A 349 27.33 8.07 12.14
CA ILE A 349 28.51 8.27 11.28
C ILE A 349 29.19 9.62 11.55
N PHE A 350 28.41 10.68 11.75
CA PHE A 350 28.94 11.98 12.16
C PHE A 350 29.68 11.92 13.51
N LYS A 351 29.09 11.27 14.53
CA LYS A 351 29.74 11.07 15.83
C LYS A 351 31.01 10.22 15.71
N TRP A 352 31.00 9.22 14.85
CA TRP A 352 32.17 8.39 14.59
C TRP A 352 33.31 9.21 13.98
N GLY A 353 33.04 10.02 12.95
CA GLY A 353 34.02 10.94 12.38
C GLY A 353 34.63 11.86 13.44
N LYS A 354 33.79 12.42 14.33
CA LYS A 354 34.24 13.25 15.45
C LYS A 354 35.17 12.51 16.42
N SER A 355 34.85 11.26 16.77
CA SER A 355 35.69 10.44 17.66
C SER A 355 37.04 10.09 17.04
N MET A 356 37.10 9.90 15.72
CA MET A 356 38.37 9.64 15.04
C MET A 356 39.26 10.89 15.00
N ALA A 357 38.67 12.08 14.85
CA ALA A 357 39.42 13.34 14.93
C ALA A 357 40.05 13.56 16.31
N THR A 358 39.35 13.22 17.40
CA THR A 358 39.88 13.35 18.76
C THR A 358 41.00 12.34 19.07
N GLN A 359 40.89 11.10 18.56
CA GLN A 359 41.96 10.11 18.70
C GLN A 359 43.22 10.49 17.90
N ALA A 360 43.06 10.98 16.66
CA ALA A 360 44.20 11.42 15.85
C ALA A 360 44.91 12.65 16.44
N GLY A 361 44.20 13.51 17.18
CA GLY A 361 44.80 14.66 17.88
C GLY A 361 45.55 14.29 19.17
N SER A 362 45.29 13.12 19.76
CA SER A 362 45.98 12.66 20.98
C SER A 362 47.35 12.02 20.71
N PHE A 363 47.69 11.73 19.44
CA PHE A 363 48.97 11.15 19.03
C PHE A 363 49.93 12.16 18.38
N SER A 364 49.52 13.43 18.24
CA SER A 364 50.30 14.48 17.59
C SER A 364 50.54 15.65 18.54
N ASP A 365 51.24 15.40 19.65
CA ASP A 365 51.90 16.44 20.45
C ASP A 365 53.40 16.48 20.07
N SER A 366 53.69 17.01 18.89
CA SER A 366 54.94 17.70 18.58
C SER A 366 54.84 18.27 17.16
N GLU A 367 54.47 19.53 17.04
CA GLU A 367 55.06 20.54 16.15
C GLU A 367 54.07 21.69 16.00
N SER A 368 54.36 22.77 16.72
CA SER A 368 53.75 24.08 16.52
C SER A 368 54.19 24.64 15.18
N PHE A 369 53.27 24.77 14.23
CA PHE A 369 53.43 25.70 13.12
C PHE A 369 52.23 26.65 13.09
N ASP A 370 52.51 27.90 13.49
CA ASP A 370 51.64 29.05 13.31
C ASP A 370 51.32 29.21 11.83
N TYR A 371 50.03 29.14 11.47
CA TYR A 371 49.54 29.67 10.21
C TYR A 371 48.34 30.58 10.45
N SER A 372 48.61 31.85 10.17
CA SER A 372 47.74 33.02 10.01
C SER A 372 46.25 32.72 9.81
N SER A 373 45.46 33.21 10.77
CA SER A 373 44.03 33.42 10.73
C SER A 373 43.61 34.36 9.59
N LYS A 374 43.15 33.83 8.46
CA LYS A 374 42.34 34.53 7.45
C LYS A 374 41.66 33.52 6.51
N ASP A 375 40.52 32.99 6.94
CA ASP A 375 39.41 32.51 6.08
C ASP A 375 38.26 31.91 6.92
N HIS A 376 37.74 32.70 7.87
CA HIS A 376 36.57 32.32 8.67
C HIS A 376 35.32 33.12 8.28
N GLN A 377 35.02 33.16 6.98
CA GLN A 377 33.74 33.67 6.52
C GLN A 377 33.34 32.93 5.24
N TRP A 378 32.21 32.20 5.30
CA TRP A 378 31.42 31.63 4.19
C TRP A 378 31.29 30.10 3.97
N GLN A 379 31.59 29.23 4.93
CA GLN A 379 31.32 27.77 4.78
C GLN A 379 30.29 27.15 5.73
N ALA A 380 29.50 27.95 6.44
CA ALA A 380 28.48 27.44 7.36
C ALA A 380 27.09 27.16 6.74
N SER A 381 26.78 27.62 5.50
CA SER A 381 25.41 27.56 4.94
C SER A 381 25.19 26.60 3.75
N SER A 382 26.26 26.12 3.10
CA SER A 382 26.17 25.17 1.98
C SER A 382 25.98 23.70 2.43
N SER A 383 26.15 23.44 3.73
CA SER A 383 26.17 22.09 4.31
C SER A 383 24.80 21.40 4.35
N ASP A 384 23.74 22.12 4.74
CA ASP A 384 22.40 21.52 4.84
C ASP A 384 21.70 21.40 3.48
N VAL A 385 22.08 22.24 2.51
CA VAL A 385 21.42 22.28 1.19
C VAL A 385 21.57 20.95 0.45
N THR A 386 22.73 20.31 0.53
CA THR A 386 22.96 19.04 -0.17
C THR A 386 22.23 17.87 0.47
N ALA A 387 22.16 17.80 1.80
CA ALA A 387 21.39 16.77 2.49
C ALA A 387 19.90 16.90 2.15
N TRP A 388 19.40 18.13 2.14
CA TRP A 388 18.05 18.47 1.69
C TRP A 388 17.83 18.10 0.21
N PHE A 389 18.78 18.37 -0.69
CA PHE A 389 18.66 18.04 -2.10
C PHE A 389 18.56 16.52 -2.34
N TYR A 390 19.43 15.73 -1.70
CA TYR A 390 19.36 14.26 -1.79
C TYR A 390 18.09 13.71 -1.12
N GLY A 391 17.71 14.25 0.04
CA GLY A 391 16.46 13.88 0.73
C GLY A 391 15.22 14.15 -0.11
N LEU A 392 15.09 15.36 -0.65
CA LEU A 392 14.00 15.77 -1.54
C LEU A 392 14.01 14.95 -2.83
N GLY A 393 15.18 14.68 -3.41
CA GLY A 393 15.32 13.83 -4.60
C GLY A 393 14.83 12.40 -4.35
N MET A 394 15.21 11.80 -3.22
CA MET A 394 14.73 10.47 -2.83
C MET A 394 13.21 10.47 -2.62
N ALA A 395 12.67 11.46 -1.90
CA ALA A 395 11.24 11.57 -1.65
C ALA A 395 10.44 11.78 -2.95
N PHE A 396 10.92 12.66 -3.84
CA PHE A 396 10.30 12.93 -5.13
C PHE A 396 10.25 11.67 -6.01
N LEU A 397 11.37 10.95 -6.13
CA LEU A 397 11.42 9.70 -6.89
C LEU A 397 10.56 8.61 -6.24
N ALA A 398 10.52 8.52 -4.91
CA ALA A 398 9.68 7.57 -4.19
C ALA A 398 8.18 7.79 -4.39
N VAL A 399 7.75 9.05 -4.61
CA VAL A 399 6.36 9.37 -4.94
C VAL A 399 6.09 9.20 -6.44
N ILE A 400 6.98 9.68 -7.31
CA ILE A 400 6.77 9.66 -8.76
C ILE A 400 6.85 8.26 -9.34
N ALA A 401 7.82 7.44 -8.93
CA ALA A 401 7.99 6.09 -9.47
C ALA A 401 6.67 5.26 -9.46
N PRO A 402 5.91 5.20 -8.34
CA PRO A 402 4.64 4.49 -8.31
C PRO A 402 3.45 5.28 -8.90
N THR A 403 3.45 6.62 -8.87
CA THR A 403 2.29 7.44 -9.28
C THR A 403 2.30 7.82 -10.77
N LEU A 404 3.47 7.89 -11.39
CA LEU A 404 3.62 8.32 -12.78
C LEU A 404 2.77 7.52 -13.77
N PRO A 405 2.69 6.18 -13.69
CA PRO A 405 1.81 5.41 -14.58
C PRO A 405 0.33 5.80 -14.45
N CYS A 406 -0.12 6.17 -13.23
CA CYS A 406 -1.49 6.64 -12.98
C CYS A 406 -1.74 7.98 -13.64
N ILE A 407 -0.80 8.91 -13.47
CA ILE A 407 -0.86 10.27 -14.03
C ILE A 407 -0.90 10.21 -15.56
N LEU A 408 -0.16 9.28 -16.15
CA LEU A 408 -0.15 9.02 -17.60
C LEU A 408 -1.38 8.24 -18.09
N GLY A 409 -2.32 7.87 -17.22
CA GLY A 409 -3.55 7.17 -17.59
C GLY A 409 -3.35 5.70 -17.98
N VAL A 410 -2.23 5.07 -17.60
CA VAL A 410 -1.95 3.67 -17.93
C VAL A 410 -2.88 2.74 -17.15
N SER A 411 -3.89 2.19 -17.83
CA SER A 411 -4.89 1.28 -17.25
C SER A 411 -4.43 -0.18 -17.22
N ALA A 412 -3.63 -0.60 -18.20
CA ALA A 412 -3.17 -1.99 -18.32
C ALA A 412 -2.23 -2.36 -17.16
N LEU A 413 -2.60 -3.38 -16.39
CA LEU A 413 -1.91 -3.80 -15.16
C LEU A 413 -0.43 -4.11 -15.36
N PHE A 414 -0.10 -4.95 -16.35
CA PHE A 414 1.28 -5.40 -16.56
C PHE A 414 2.18 -4.26 -17.04
N LEU A 415 1.68 -3.39 -17.91
CA LEU A 415 2.42 -2.21 -18.35
C LEU A 415 2.65 -1.26 -17.18
N ARG A 416 1.64 -1.05 -16.34
CA ARG A 416 1.73 -0.25 -15.14
C ARG A 416 2.77 -0.79 -14.16
N LEU A 417 2.74 -2.09 -13.86
CA LEU A 417 3.73 -2.75 -13.01
C LEU A 417 5.13 -2.66 -13.61
N GLY A 418 5.27 -2.84 -14.92
CA GLY A 418 6.55 -2.68 -15.62
C GLY A 418 7.14 -1.28 -15.45
N LEU A 419 6.32 -0.24 -15.62
CA LEU A 419 6.73 1.15 -15.40
C LEU A 419 7.09 1.43 -13.94
N MET A 420 6.34 0.87 -12.98
CA MET A 420 6.67 0.97 -11.55
C MET A 420 8.03 0.33 -11.24
N VAL A 421 8.35 -0.83 -11.84
CA VAL A 421 9.66 -1.48 -11.69
C VAL A 421 10.78 -0.60 -12.24
N VAL A 422 10.60 -0.01 -13.44
CA VAL A 422 11.58 0.92 -14.02
C VAL A 422 11.80 2.14 -13.11
N GLY A 423 10.72 2.75 -12.61
CA GLY A 423 10.80 3.85 -11.65
C GLY A 423 11.51 3.44 -10.36
N GLY A 424 11.25 2.23 -9.86
CA GLY A 424 11.91 1.65 -8.69
C GLY A 424 13.41 1.45 -8.89
N LEU A 425 13.84 1.02 -10.08
CA LEU A 425 15.28 0.91 -10.43
C LEU A 425 15.96 2.28 -10.46
N ILE A 426 15.30 3.31 -11.00
CA ILE A 426 15.81 4.69 -11.00
C ILE A 426 15.95 5.20 -9.56
N LEU A 427 14.92 5.00 -8.72
CA LEU A 427 14.96 5.33 -7.31
C LEU A 427 16.11 4.61 -6.58
N ALA A 428 16.27 3.30 -6.78
CA ALA A 428 17.33 2.51 -6.16
C ALA A 428 18.73 3.00 -6.57
N SER A 429 18.93 3.34 -7.84
CA SER A 429 20.19 3.92 -8.32
C SER A 429 20.47 5.26 -7.64
N PHE A 430 19.47 6.15 -7.58
CA PHE A 430 19.61 7.45 -6.91
C PHE A 430 19.86 7.30 -5.40
N MET A 431 19.16 6.38 -4.73
CA MET A 431 19.35 6.08 -3.31
C MET A 431 20.76 5.53 -3.02
N THR A 432 21.31 4.69 -3.90
CA THR A 432 22.68 4.17 -3.79
C THR A 432 23.68 5.33 -3.77
N TYR A 433 23.58 6.20 -4.77
CA TYR A 433 24.42 7.39 -4.89
C TYR A 433 24.25 8.35 -3.70
N ALA A 434 23.00 8.65 -3.34
CA ALA A 434 22.69 9.54 -2.23
C ALA A 434 23.21 8.99 -0.89
N ALA A 435 23.02 7.71 -0.61
CA ALA A 435 23.41 7.10 0.66
C ALA A 435 24.92 7.15 0.89
N GLU A 436 25.71 6.82 -0.13
CA GLU A 436 27.16 6.90 -0.09
C GLU A 436 27.63 8.33 0.15
N HIS A 437 27.15 9.28 -0.67
CA HIS A 437 27.53 10.69 -0.56
C HIS A 437 27.13 11.32 0.79
N LEU A 438 25.94 11.02 1.29
CA LEU A 438 25.45 11.52 2.58
C LEU A 438 26.29 10.99 3.74
N ALA A 439 26.65 9.71 3.72
CA ALA A 439 27.42 9.10 4.80
C ALA A 439 28.88 9.58 4.81
N ILE A 440 29.55 9.58 3.65
CA ILE A 440 30.92 10.10 3.52
C ILE A 440 30.96 11.55 4.00
N ARG A 441 30.01 12.37 3.56
CA ARG A 441 29.94 13.77 3.99
C ARG A 441 29.65 13.92 5.48
N SER A 442 28.75 13.10 6.04
CA SER A 442 28.47 13.11 7.48
C SER A 442 29.71 12.77 8.30
N PHE A 443 30.50 11.79 7.83
CA PHE A 443 31.76 11.41 8.45
C PHE A 443 32.81 12.52 8.38
N LEU A 444 33.01 13.11 7.20
CA LEU A 444 33.94 14.24 7.00
C LEU A 444 33.57 15.44 7.85
N ARG A 445 32.27 15.79 7.93
CA ARG A 445 31.78 16.86 8.81
C ARG A 445 32.07 16.56 10.29
N GLY A 446 32.05 15.29 10.68
CA GLY A 446 32.49 14.86 12.01
C GLY A 446 33.98 15.10 12.24
N LEU A 447 34.82 14.77 11.25
CA LEU A 447 36.27 14.95 11.29
C LEU A 447 36.70 16.42 11.34
N GLU A 448 36.04 17.28 10.58
CA GLU A 448 36.35 18.72 10.45
C GLU A 448 35.95 19.52 11.69
N ASN A 449 35.06 19.00 12.53
CA ASN A 449 34.58 19.66 13.73
C ASN A 449 35.62 19.57 14.89
N LYS A 450 36.81 20.12 14.65
CA LYS A 450 37.84 20.42 15.65
C LYS A 450 37.54 21.80 16.21
N ASP A 451 36.76 21.86 17.28
CA ASP A 451 36.97 22.83 18.36
C ASP A 451 36.09 22.51 19.57
N GLY A 452 36.75 22.40 20.72
CA GLY A 452 36.13 22.52 22.02
C GLY A 452 35.80 23.99 22.29
N ALA A 453 34.73 24.51 21.72
CA ALA A 453 34.09 25.74 22.21
C ALA A 453 32.87 25.37 23.05
N ARG A 454 32.90 25.81 24.32
CA ARG A 454 31.86 25.69 25.34
C ARG A 454 30.43 25.82 24.78
N GLY A 455 29.58 24.86 25.14
CA GLY A 455 28.16 25.09 25.37
C GLY A 455 27.30 25.43 24.16
N SER A 456 27.14 24.50 23.21
CA SER A 456 25.91 24.43 22.42
C SER A 456 25.63 22.98 22.01
N ARG A 457 24.81 22.30 22.81
CA ARG A 457 24.22 20.99 22.49
C ARG A 457 22.77 21.24 22.07
N SER A 458 22.47 21.11 20.79
CA SER A 458 21.71 19.98 20.23
C SER A 458 21.34 20.33 18.80
N VAL A 459 21.82 19.53 17.84
CA VAL A 459 21.22 19.54 16.50
C VAL A 459 19.89 18.83 16.65
N CYS A 460 18.81 19.59 16.50
CA CYS A 460 17.45 19.07 16.47
C CYS A 460 17.38 17.96 15.40
N LEU A 461 16.88 16.78 15.74
CA LEU A 461 16.70 15.64 14.83
C LEU A 461 15.74 15.91 13.66
N PHE A 462 15.14 17.10 13.60
CA PHE A 462 14.00 17.45 12.74
C PHE A 462 14.18 18.73 11.89
N CYS A 463 15.41 19.24 11.71
CA CYS A 463 15.67 20.39 10.83
C CYS A 463 16.82 20.14 9.84
#